data_AF-A0AAJ0GXG1-F1
#
_entry.id   AF-A0AAJ0GXG1-F1
#
_cell.length_a   1.000
_cell.length_b   1.000
_cell.length_c   1.000
_cell.angle_alpha   90.00
_cell.angle_beta   90.00
_cell.angle_gamma   90.00
#
_symmetry.space_group_name_H-M   'P 1'
#
loop_
_entity.id
_entity.type
_entity.pdbx_description
1 polymer ?
#
loop_
_entity_poly.entity_id
_entity_poly.type
_entity_poly.pdbx_seq_one_letter_code
_entity_poly.pdbx_strand_id
1 'polypeptide(L)' 'ATGGLKQKGIVSYGVAPNRQNPLAGAFHDALFNTWRRFRNQVIYFAPPMIAGYYVLNWAIHRNEYLNSKAGRAEFAGEE' A
#
# COMPACT_ATOMS: atom_id res chain seq x y z
N ALA A 1 -33.62 -2.66 16.53
CA ALA A 1 -32.38 -3.39 16.89
C ALA A 1 -31.70 -3.81 15.60
N THR A 2 -30.44 -3.44 15.40
CA THR A 2 -29.61 -3.94 14.28
C THR A 2 -29.70 -5.47 14.29
N GLY A 3 -30.21 -6.12 13.24
CA GLY A 3 -30.64 -7.54 13.20
C GLY A 3 -29.54 -8.60 13.37
N GLY A 4 -28.56 -8.38 14.24
CA GLY A 4 -27.54 -9.35 14.61
C GLY A 4 -28.04 -10.40 15.61
N LEU A 5 -27.18 -11.39 15.84
CA LEU A 5 -27.45 -12.50 16.76
C LEU A 5 -27.67 -12.00 18.20
N LYS A 6 -28.45 -12.76 18.99
CA LYS A 6 -28.70 -12.47 20.41
C LYS A 6 -27.39 -12.55 21.20
N GLN A 7 -27.01 -11.46 21.85
CA GLN A 7 -25.85 -11.39 22.75
C GLN A 7 -26.31 -11.53 24.20
N LYS A 8 -25.69 -12.42 24.97
CA LYS A 8 -25.98 -12.62 26.40
C LYS A 8 -24.67 -12.69 27.17
N GLY A 9 -24.59 -11.98 28.31
CA GLY A 9 -23.44 -12.05 29.22
C GLY A 9 -22.23 -11.17 28.86
N ILE A 10 -22.33 -10.31 27.84
CA ILE A 10 -21.27 -9.35 27.50
C ILE A 10 -21.52 -8.06 28.30
N VAL A 11 -20.56 -7.66 29.12
CA VAL A 11 -20.59 -6.42 29.90
C VAL A 11 -19.48 -5.50 29.40
N SER A 12 -19.84 -4.29 28.99
CA SER A 12 -18.91 -3.28 28.48
C SER A 12 -18.79 -2.14 29.47
N TYR A 13 -17.55 -1.72 29.74
CA TYR A 13 -17.26 -0.56 30.58
C TYR A 13 -16.65 0.55 29.73
N GLY A 14 -16.88 1.79 30.12
CA GLY A 14 -16.32 2.96 29.45
C GLY A 14 -16.07 4.09 30.44
N VAL A 15 -15.11 4.96 30.11
CA VAL A 15 -14.80 6.18 30.86
C VAL A 15 -15.29 7.39 30.06
N ALA A 16 -15.88 8.37 30.72
CA ALA A 16 -16.37 9.58 30.07
C ALA A 16 -15.22 10.29 29.29
N PRO A 17 -15.45 10.76 28.03
CA PRO A 17 -14.38 11.30 27.20
C PRO A 17 -13.66 12.53 27.80
N ASN A 18 -14.38 13.36 28.54
CA ASN A 18 -13.85 14.52 29.27
C ASN A 18 -12.92 14.14 30.44
N ARG A 19 -12.82 12.86 30.79
CA ARG A 19 -11.95 12.32 31.84
C ARG A 19 -10.74 11.58 31.28
N GLN A 20 -10.58 11.53 29.96
CA GLN A 20 -9.45 10.91 29.28
C GLN A 20 -8.50 11.98 28.73
N ASN A 21 -7.22 11.65 28.58
CA ASN A 21 -6.30 12.45 27.79
C ASN A 21 -6.36 11.95 26.33
N PRO A 22 -6.87 12.75 25.38
CA PRO A 22 -7.16 12.29 24.01
C PRO A 22 -5.92 11.91 23.20
N LEU A 23 -4.74 12.39 23.57
CA LEU A 23 -3.48 12.13 22.85
C LEU A 23 -2.46 11.37 23.71
N ALA A 24 -2.88 10.80 24.83
CA ALA A 24 -1.99 9.97 25.65
C ALA A 24 -1.40 8.83 24.82
N GLY A 25 -0.07 8.76 24.75
CA GLY A 25 0.65 7.72 24.00
C GLY A 25 0.59 7.86 22.48
N ALA A 26 -0.10 8.87 21.93
CA ALA A 26 -0.41 8.95 20.51
C ALA A 26 0.84 8.89 19.60
N PHE A 27 1.95 9.53 19.98
CA PHE A 27 3.18 9.51 19.19
C PHE A 27 3.87 8.14 19.19
N HIS A 28 4.05 7.56 20.37
CA HIS A 28 4.63 6.21 20.52
C HIS A 28 3.77 5.18 19.77
N ASP A 29 2.46 5.22 19.99
CA ASP A 29 1.53 4.28 19.38
C ASP A 29 1.41 4.51 17.88
N ALA A 30 1.37 5.76 17.40
CA ALA A 30 1.37 6.06 15.98
C ALA A 30 2.62 5.48 15.30
N LEU A 31 3.82 5.63 15.86
CA LEU A 31 5.03 5.10 15.24
C LEU A 31 5.04 3.57 15.25
N PHE A 32 4.96 2.95 16.43
CA PHE A 32 5.17 1.51 16.55
C PHE A 32 4.00 0.68 16.02
N ASN A 33 2.76 1.14 16.23
CA ASN A 33 1.58 0.44 15.70
C ASN A 33 1.48 0.60 14.18
N THR A 34 1.83 1.77 13.63
CA THR A 34 1.84 1.97 12.17
C THR A 34 2.92 1.13 11.52
N TRP A 35 4.15 1.10 12.05
CA TRP A 35 5.20 0.22 11.52
C TRP A 35 4.79 -1.26 11.58
N ARG A 36 4.23 -1.70 12.72
CA ARG A 36 3.72 -3.07 12.90
C ARG A 36 2.64 -3.43 11.88
N ARG A 37 1.76 -2.49 11.54
CA ARG A 37 0.71 -2.68 10.52
C ARG A 37 1.29 -2.67 9.10
N PHE A 38 2.17 -1.72 8.80
CA PHE A 38 2.79 -1.56 7.49
C PHE A 38 3.62 -2.79 7.10
N ARG A 39 4.52 -3.26 7.98
CA ARG A 39 5.40 -4.40 7.68
C ARG A 39 4.65 -5.69 7.35
N ASN A 40 3.44 -5.87 7.90
CA ASN A 40 2.62 -7.04 7.64
C ASN A 40 1.89 -6.98 6.29
N GLN A 41 1.80 -5.80 5.68
CA GLN A 41 1.08 -5.57 4.43
C GLN A 41 2.01 -5.28 3.25
N VAL A 42 3.19 -4.70 3.51
CA VAL A 42 4.13 -4.27 2.46
C VAL A 42 4.55 -5.43 1.55
N ILE A 43 4.62 -6.66 2.05
CA ILE A 43 5.00 -7.82 1.24
C ILE A 43 3.94 -8.19 0.19
N TYR A 44 2.67 -7.86 0.41
CA TYR A 44 1.61 -8.12 -0.57
C TYR A 44 1.53 -7.04 -1.65
N PHE A 45 1.88 -5.80 -1.28
CA PHE A 45 1.76 -4.65 -2.18
C PHE A 45 3.06 -4.31 -2.91
N ALA A 46 4.21 -4.40 -2.25
CA ALA A 46 5.49 -3.98 -2.82
C ALA A 46 5.92 -4.82 -4.03
N PRO A 47 5.81 -6.17 -4.05
CA PRO A 47 6.24 -6.95 -5.20
C PRO A 47 5.54 -6.59 -6.52
N PRO A 48 4.19 -6.52 -6.62
CA PRO A 48 3.55 -6.13 -7.87
C PRO A 48 3.86 -4.68 -8.27
N MET A 49 4.01 -3.77 -7.31
CA MET A 49 4.37 -2.38 -7.60
C MET A 49 5.79 -2.24 -8.15
N ILE A 50 6.75 -2.96 -7.56
CA ILE A 50 8.14 -2.98 -8.02
C ILE A 50 8.21 -3.61 -9.41
N ALA A 51 7.54 -4.75 -9.62
CA ALA A 51 7.50 -5.39 -10.93
C ALA A 51 6.89 -4.46 -12.00
N GLY A 52 5.76 -3.81 -11.69
CA GLY A 52 5.12 -2.86 -12.58
C GLY A 52 6.03 -1.66 -12.92
N TYR A 53 6.75 -1.13 -11.94
CA TYR A 53 7.71 -0.04 -12.16
C TYR A 53 8.81 -0.43 -13.15
N TYR A 54 9.40 -1.63 -13.00
CA TYR A 54 10.43 -2.09 -13.92
C TYR A 54 9.91 -2.38 -15.32
N VAL A 55 8.71 -2.97 -15.44
CA VAL A 55 8.07 -3.20 -16.74
C VAL A 55 7.81 -1.88 -17.46
N LEU A 56 7.30 -0.88 -16.74
CA LEU A 56 7.07 0.46 -17.31
C LEU A 56 8.38 1.12 -17.73
N ASN A 57 9.42 1.08 -16.89
CA ASN A 57 10.72 1.66 -17.22
C ASN A 57 11.32 1.01 -18.48
N TRP A 58 11.27 -0.32 -18.56
CA TRP A 58 11.70 -1.06 -19.75
C TRP A 58 10.88 -0.66 -20.98
N ALA A 59 9.56 -0.58 -20.87
CA ALA A 59 8.68 -0.24 -21.99
C ALA A 59 8.96 1.16 -22.53
N ILE A 60 9.19 2.14 -21.65
CA ILE A 60 9.54 3.52 -22.02
C ILE A 60 10.88 3.54 -22.77
N HIS A 61 11.94 2.97 -22.19
CA HIS A 61 13.26 2.96 -22.83
C HIS A 61 13.26 2.19 -24.15
N ARG A 62 12.54 1.06 -24.22
CA ARG A 62 12.41 0.29 -25.46
C ARG A 62 11.64 1.07 -26.53
N ASN A 63 10.57 1.78 -26.15
CA ASN A 63 9.81 2.61 -27.08
C ASN A 63 10.65 3.77 -27.63
N GLU A 64 11.40 4.46 -26.77
CA GLU A 64 12.31 5.53 -27.17
C GLU A 64 13.41 5.00 -28.11
N TYR A 65 14.00 3.84 -27.79
CA TYR A 65 15.02 3.22 -28.62
C TYR A 65 14.49 2.87 -30.02
N LEU A 66 13.34 2.21 -30.10
CA LEU A 66 12.73 1.83 -31.38
C LEU A 66 12.39 3.05 -32.25
N ASN A 67 12.00 4.16 -31.62
CA ASN A 67 11.73 5.41 -32.33
C ASN A 67 12.98 6.24 -32.65
N SER A 68 14.15 5.86 -32.13
CA SER A 68 15.43 6.51 -32.40
C SER A 68 15.96 6.16 -33.81
N LYS A 69 16.93 6.93 -34.30
CA LYS A 69 17.57 6.66 -35.60
C LYS A 69 18.28 5.30 -35.63
N ALA A 70 18.96 4.93 -34.54
CA ALA A 70 19.65 3.65 -34.42
C ALA A 70 18.65 2.49 -34.41
N GLY A 71 17.59 2.59 -33.62
CA GLY A 71 16.55 1.55 -33.58
C GLY A 71 15.82 1.39 -34.91
N ARG A 72 15.54 2.47 -35.64
CA ARG A 72 15.02 2.37 -37.01
C ARG A 72 16.02 1.70 -37.96
N ALA A 73 17.30 2.02 -37.88
CA ALA A 73 18.30 1.39 -38.74
C ALA A 73 18.45 -0.12 -38.48
N GLU A 74 18.29 -0.54 -37.22
CA GLU A 74 18.38 -1.95 -36.81
C GLU A 74 17.12 -2.76 -37.15
N PHE A 75 15.92 -2.17 -36.98
CA PHE A 75 14.64 -2.89 -37.10
C PHE A 75 13.82 -2.56 -38.37
N ALA A 76 14.23 -1.60 -39.22
CA ALA A 76 13.44 -1.22 -40.41
C ALA A 76 13.43 -2.27 -41.54
N GLY A 77 14.23 -3.34 -41.45
CA GLY A 77 14.31 -4.39 -42.46
C GLY A 77 13.83 -5.76 -41.98
N GLU A 78 13.29 -5.88 -40.76
CA GLU A 78 12.82 -7.15 -40.17
C GLU A 78 11.31 -7.42 -40.40
N GLU A 79 10.70 -6.79 -41.42
CA GLU A 79 9.38 -7.23 -41.94
C GLU A 79 9.51 -8.37 -42.97
#